data_AF-A0A970M5C7-F1
#
_entry.id   AF-A0A970M5C7-F1
#
_cell.length_a   1.000
_cell.length_b   1.000
_cell.length_c   1.000
_cell.angle_alpha   90.00
_cell.angle_beta   90.00
_cell.angle_gamma   90.00
#
_symmetry.space_group_name_H-M   'P 1'
#
loop_
_entity.id
_entity.type
_entity.pdbx_description
1 polymer ?
#
loop_
_entity_poly.entity_id
_entity_poly.type
_entity_poly.pdbx_seq_one_letter_code
_entity_poly.pdbx_strand_id
1 'polypeptide(L)'
;MKRFQMPLRWLEDVDGLTVAQILDREGQYRPDSLVAAIYRALQHKQASAGDAALSADERRALRVLEMYAAVDNLGHYAFFYNATAQELRDLLPAISAVGCPDAADNAARALAAIGFAPERPELDDAWLDRTLGSEDGQRDATLERCDSAFYGHCSQLEQAVLAYVRRHLSAFDAFIEAP
;
A
#
# COMPACT_ATOMS: atom_id res chain seq x y z
N MET A 1 -26.48 15.01 26.36
CA MET A 1 -26.90 14.36 25.10
C MET A 1 -25.71 13.61 24.52
N LYS A 2 -25.72 12.27 24.51
CA LYS A 2 -24.77 11.50 23.72
C LYS A 2 -25.24 11.57 22.26
N ARG A 3 -24.47 12.20 21.37
CA ARG A 3 -24.69 12.07 19.92
C ARG A 3 -24.51 10.60 19.59
N PHE A 4 -25.55 9.93 19.11
CA PHE A 4 -25.40 8.63 18.47
C PHE A 4 -24.59 8.87 17.18
N GLN A 5 -23.32 8.49 17.20
CA GLN A 5 -22.49 8.48 16.01
C GLN A 5 -22.90 7.23 15.23
N MET A 6 -23.51 7.40 14.05
CA MET A 6 -23.75 6.28 13.15
C MET A 6 -22.39 5.68 12.73
N PRO A 7 -22.30 4.34 12.58
CA PRO A 7 -21.08 3.73 12.07
C PRO A 7 -20.76 4.27 10.67
N LEU A 8 -19.47 4.48 10.40
CA LEU A 8 -19.01 4.93 9.09
C LEU A 8 -19.38 3.92 8.01
N ARG A 9 -19.77 4.40 6.83
CA ARG A 9 -20.22 3.56 5.72
C ARG A 9 -19.04 3.11 4.86
N TRP A 10 -19.22 2.01 4.12
CA TRP A 10 -18.34 1.66 3.02
C TRP A 10 -18.63 2.56 1.82
N LEU A 11 -17.61 3.06 1.12
CA LEU A 11 -17.79 3.87 -0.08
C LEU A 11 -18.19 2.98 -1.25
N GLU A 12 -19.47 3.02 -1.59
CA GLU A 12 -20.07 2.42 -2.79
C GLU A 12 -20.07 3.44 -3.94
N ASP A 13 -20.24 2.97 -5.18
CA ASP A 13 -20.35 3.80 -6.40
C ASP A 13 -19.21 4.82 -6.56
N VAL A 14 -17.99 4.30 -6.66
CA VAL A 14 -16.77 5.10 -6.78
C VAL A 14 -16.46 5.56 -8.21
N ASP A 15 -17.23 5.08 -9.18
CA ASP A 15 -17.02 5.37 -10.60
C ASP A 15 -17.24 6.86 -10.89
N GLY A 16 -16.34 7.43 -11.69
CA GLY A 16 -16.29 8.85 -12.02
C GLY A 16 -15.72 9.75 -10.92
N LEU A 17 -15.35 9.22 -9.75
CA LEU A 17 -14.77 10.03 -8.68
C LEU A 17 -13.28 10.32 -8.92
N THR A 18 -12.89 11.58 -8.69
CA THR A 18 -11.49 11.98 -8.56
C THR A 18 -10.97 11.71 -7.14
N VAL A 19 -9.65 11.65 -6.99
CA VAL A 19 -9.01 11.55 -5.66
C VAL A 19 -9.46 12.65 -4.70
N ALA A 20 -9.62 13.89 -5.19
CA ALA A 20 -10.14 15.00 -4.37
C ALA A 20 -11.55 14.71 -3.85
N GLN A 21 -12.44 14.23 -4.72
CA GLN A 21 -13.81 13.90 -4.35
C GLN A 21 -13.89 12.71 -3.39
N ILE A 22 -12.94 11.77 -3.45
CA ILE A 22 -12.82 10.67 -2.48
C ILE A 22 -12.43 11.23 -1.11
N LEU A 23 -11.45 12.12 -1.02
CA LEU A 23 -11.02 12.72 0.25
C LEU A 23 -12.12 13.55 0.92
N ASP A 24 -12.99 14.22 0.14
CA ASP A 24 -14.14 14.97 0.67
C ASP A 24 -15.18 14.08 1.39
N ARG A 25 -15.05 12.74 1.27
CA ARG A 25 -15.89 11.75 1.94
C ARG A 25 -15.37 11.34 3.32
N GLU A 26 -14.22 11.84 3.75
CA GLU A 26 -13.69 11.58 5.09
C GLU A 26 -14.68 11.98 6.20
N GLY A 27 -14.71 11.19 7.26
CA GLY A 27 -15.66 11.35 8.37
C GLY A 27 -17.09 10.90 8.07
N GLN A 28 -17.44 10.61 6.81
CA GLN A 28 -18.71 10.00 6.41
C GLN A 28 -18.55 8.50 6.07
N TYR A 29 -17.36 8.11 5.64
CA TYR A 29 -17.01 6.75 5.22
C TYR A 29 -15.78 6.23 5.94
N ARG A 30 -15.62 4.91 5.95
CA ARG A 30 -14.51 4.23 6.61
C ARG A 30 -13.19 4.51 5.87
N PRO A 31 -12.06 4.74 6.58
CA PRO A 31 -10.78 5.04 5.94
C PRO A 31 -10.32 3.97 4.95
N ASP A 32 -10.39 2.69 5.33
CA ASP A 32 -10.10 1.54 4.45
C ASP A 32 -10.84 1.59 3.10
N SER A 33 -12.12 1.99 3.09
CA SER A 33 -12.90 2.12 1.85
C SER A 33 -12.44 3.29 0.96
N LEU A 34 -11.97 4.39 1.55
CA LEU A 34 -11.43 5.53 0.83
C LEU A 34 -10.05 5.20 0.23
N VAL A 35 -9.22 4.52 1.02
CA VAL A 35 -7.91 3.97 0.63
C VAL A 35 -8.08 3.00 -0.54
N ALA A 36 -9.06 2.09 -0.49
CA ALA A 36 -9.38 1.19 -1.59
C ALA A 36 -9.82 1.92 -2.86
N ALA A 37 -10.61 3.00 -2.74
CA ALA A 37 -11.00 3.81 -3.90
C ALA A 37 -9.80 4.54 -4.53
N ILE A 38 -8.92 5.14 -3.72
CA ILE A 38 -7.69 5.77 -4.21
C ILE A 38 -6.79 4.73 -4.90
N TYR A 39 -6.64 3.54 -4.30
CA TYR A 39 -5.89 2.45 -4.90
C TYR A 39 -6.41 2.09 -6.30
N ARG A 40 -7.72 1.91 -6.44
CA ARG A 40 -8.35 1.64 -7.74
C ARG A 40 -8.10 2.75 -8.76
N ALA A 41 -8.19 4.02 -8.36
CA ALA A 41 -7.93 5.15 -9.25
C ALA A 41 -6.48 5.15 -9.79
N LEU A 42 -5.50 4.90 -8.90
CA LEU A 42 -4.09 4.84 -9.28
C LEU A 42 -3.77 3.63 -10.15
N GLN A 43 -4.30 2.45 -9.81
CA GLN A 43 -4.14 1.24 -10.63
C GLN A 43 -4.73 1.43 -12.01
N HIS A 44 -5.92 2.04 -12.11
CA HIS A 44 -6.55 2.32 -13.39
C HIS A 44 -5.65 3.23 -14.24
N LYS A 45 -5.16 4.34 -13.67
CA LYS A 45 -4.22 5.24 -14.35
C LYS A 45 -2.94 4.53 -14.81
N GLN A 46 -2.36 3.69 -13.96
CA GLN A 46 -1.17 2.91 -14.31
C GLN A 46 -1.45 1.92 -15.44
N ALA A 47 -2.60 1.23 -15.40
CA ALA A 47 -2.98 0.26 -16.41
C ALA A 47 -3.31 0.91 -17.77
N SER A 48 -3.94 2.09 -17.77
CA SER A 48 -4.37 2.77 -19.00
C SER A 48 -3.25 3.57 -19.67
N ALA A 49 -2.37 4.20 -18.89
CA ALA A 49 -1.34 5.12 -19.40
C ALA A 49 0.10 4.68 -19.09
N GLY A 50 0.29 3.57 -18.37
CA GLY A 50 1.59 3.04 -17.98
C GLY A 50 2.19 3.71 -16.74
N ASP A 51 3.28 3.12 -16.22
CA ASP A 51 3.93 3.60 -14.98
C ASP A 51 4.49 5.03 -15.08
N ALA A 52 4.92 5.43 -16.28
CA ALA A 52 5.44 6.78 -16.54
C ALA A 52 4.38 7.88 -16.42
N ALA A 53 3.09 7.53 -16.46
CA ALA A 53 2.00 8.48 -16.27
C ALA A 53 1.79 8.86 -14.79
N LEU A 54 2.25 8.02 -13.85
CA LEU A 54 2.16 8.31 -12.43
C LEU A 54 3.20 9.38 -12.04
N SER A 55 2.74 10.39 -11.30
CA SER A 55 3.62 11.33 -10.61
C SER A 55 4.46 10.58 -9.57
N ALA A 56 5.55 11.20 -9.10
CA ALA A 56 6.38 10.61 -8.06
C ALA A 56 5.60 10.37 -6.76
N ASP A 57 4.63 11.23 -6.43
CA ASP A 57 3.81 11.10 -5.23
C ASP A 57 2.73 10.03 -5.39
N GLU A 58 2.13 9.92 -6.57
CA GLU A 58 1.20 8.85 -6.91
C GLU A 58 1.89 7.48 -6.87
N ARG A 59 3.10 7.35 -7.45
CA ARG A 59 3.85 6.09 -7.43
C ARG A 59 4.19 5.65 -6.00
N ARG A 60 4.57 6.57 -5.12
CA ARG A 60 4.82 6.28 -3.70
C ARG A 60 3.54 5.81 -3.00
N ALA A 61 2.43 6.52 -3.19
CA ALA A 61 1.15 6.13 -2.60
C ALA A 61 0.71 4.76 -3.11
N LEU A 62 0.80 4.53 -4.42
CA LEU A 62 0.45 3.25 -5.04
C LEU A 62 1.29 2.10 -4.46
N ARG A 63 2.62 2.27 -4.34
CA ARG A 63 3.50 1.25 -3.75
C ARG A 63 3.06 0.82 -2.34
N VAL A 64 2.68 1.78 -1.52
CA VAL A 64 2.21 1.52 -0.15
C VAL A 64 0.84 0.83 -0.17
N LEU A 65 -0.04 1.22 -1.09
CA LEU A 65 -1.37 0.63 -1.26
C LEU A 65 -1.31 -0.81 -1.80
N GLU A 66 -0.38 -1.11 -2.70
CA GLU A 66 -0.14 -2.47 -3.20
C GLU A 66 0.32 -3.38 -2.08
N MET A 67 1.26 -2.93 -1.24
CA MET A 67 1.66 -3.66 -0.05
C MET A 67 0.46 -3.86 0.88
N TYR A 68 -0.28 -2.79 1.19
CA TYR A 68 -1.45 -2.86 2.05
C TYR A 68 -2.46 -3.90 1.54
N ALA A 69 -2.85 -3.83 0.27
CA ALA A 69 -3.84 -4.72 -0.31
C ALA A 69 -3.35 -6.17 -0.40
N ALA A 70 -2.06 -6.39 -0.72
CA ALA A 70 -1.50 -7.73 -0.79
C ALA A 70 -1.39 -8.38 0.60
N VAL A 71 -0.87 -7.64 1.59
CA VAL A 71 -0.68 -8.15 2.96
C VAL A 71 -2.03 -8.38 3.65
N ASP A 72 -2.99 -7.48 3.50
CA ASP A 72 -4.33 -7.63 4.09
C ASP A 72 -5.05 -8.88 3.57
N ASN A 73 -4.86 -9.23 2.29
CA ASN A 73 -5.48 -10.39 1.67
C ASN A 73 -4.72 -11.72 1.88
N LEU A 74 -3.39 -11.70 1.75
CA LEU A 74 -2.58 -12.92 1.61
C LEU A 74 -1.21 -12.86 2.33
N GLY A 75 -0.91 -11.78 3.06
CA GLY A 75 0.35 -11.62 3.80
C GLY A 75 1.55 -11.14 2.97
N HIS A 76 2.66 -10.90 3.65
CA HIS A 76 3.92 -10.38 3.07
C HIS A 76 4.53 -11.33 2.06
N TYR A 77 4.41 -12.64 2.26
CA TYR A 77 4.91 -13.62 1.29
C TYR A 77 4.28 -13.39 -0.10
N ALA A 78 2.95 -13.25 -0.15
CA ALA A 78 2.24 -13.01 -1.41
C ALA A 78 2.58 -11.64 -2.01
N PHE A 79 2.78 -10.61 -1.18
CA PHE A 79 3.26 -9.33 -1.65
C PHE A 79 4.64 -9.45 -2.31
N PHE A 80 5.61 -10.08 -1.65
CA PHE A 80 6.98 -10.23 -2.17
C PHE A 80 7.03 -11.11 -3.43
N TYR A 81 6.21 -12.16 -3.49
CA TYR A 81 6.17 -13.07 -4.64
C TYR A 81 5.68 -12.39 -5.92
N ASN A 82 4.85 -11.35 -5.80
CA ASN A 82 4.32 -10.61 -6.95
C ASN A 82 5.06 -9.30 -7.22
N ALA A 83 6.05 -8.94 -6.40
CA ALA A 83 6.83 -7.74 -6.54
C ALA A 83 8.15 -8.01 -7.30
N THR A 84 8.63 -7.02 -8.03
CA THR A 84 10.00 -6.99 -8.55
C THR A 84 10.98 -6.48 -7.48
N ALA A 85 12.27 -6.74 -7.67
CA ALA A 85 13.31 -6.27 -6.78
C ALA A 85 13.34 -4.73 -6.70
N GLN A 86 13.09 -4.05 -7.82
CA GLN A 86 13.04 -2.58 -7.84
C GLN A 86 11.92 -2.05 -6.94
N GLU A 87 10.76 -2.70 -7.00
CA GLU A 87 9.60 -2.34 -6.18
C GLU A 87 9.85 -2.50 -4.68
N LEU A 88 10.58 -3.54 -4.28
CA LEU A 88 11.00 -3.73 -2.89
C LEU A 88 12.04 -2.69 -2.44
N ARG A 89 12.92 -2.21 -3.34
CA ARG A 89 13.84 -1.10 -3.02
C ARG A 89 13.09 0.19 -2.73
N ASP A 90 11.99 0.43 -3.44
CA ASP A 90 11.20 1.65 -3.32
C ASP A 90 10.21 1.62 -2.14
N LEU A 91 9.96 0.44 -1.55
CA LEU A 91 8.95 0.25 -0.51
C LEU A 91 9.22 1.07 0.76
N LEU A 92 10.37 0.89 1.42
CA LEU A 92 10.66 1.60 2.68
C LEU A 92 10.73 3.12 2.50
N PRO A 93 11.37 3.66 1.44
CA PRO A 93 11.26 5.09 1.13
C PRO A 93 9.82 5.57 0.95
N ALA A 94 8.96 4.78 0.30
CA ALA A 94 7.55 5.14 0.09
C ALA A 94 6.75 5.17 1.41
N ILE A 95 6.88 4.14 2.27
CA ILE A 95 6.19 4.10 3.57
C ILE A 95 6.68 5.25 4.47
N SER A 96 7.99 5.53 4.46
CA SER A 96 8.56 6.65 5.19
C SER A 96 8.02 8.00 4.71
N ALA A 97 7.81 8.17 3.40
CA ALA A 97 7.24 9.41 2.85
C ALA A 97 5.75 9.58 3.23
N VAL A 98 5.00 8.47 3.26
CA VAL A 98 3.60 8.43 3.74
C VAL A 98 3.51 8.75 5.23
N GLY A 99 4.51 8.34 6.02
CA GLY A 99 4.65 8.73 7.42
C GLY A 99 4.02 7.76 8.42
N CYS A 100 4.09 6.46 8.16
CA CYS A 100 3.66 5.42 9.10
C CYS A 100 4.87 4.62 9.62
N PRO A 101 5.49 5.03 10.74
CA PRO A 101 6.72 4.40 11.24
C PRO A 101 6.51 2.93 11.63
N ASP A 102 5.38 2.60 12.27
CA ASP A 102 5.08 1.22 12.68
C ASP A 102 4.99 0.28 11.46
N ALA A 103 4.37 0.74 10.36
CA ALA A 103 4.31 -0.01 9.11
C ALA A 103 5.69 -0.11 8.44
N ALA A 104 6.52 0.95 8.50
CA ALA A 104 7.87 0.94 7.95
C ALA A 104 8.76 -0.06 8.69
N ASP A 105 8.70 -0.07 10.02
CA ASP A 105 9.43 -1.01 10.87
C ASP A 105 8.96 -2.46 10.60
N ASN A 106 7.66 -2.67 10.42
CA ASN A 106 7.12 -3.97 10.09
C ASN A 106 7.60 -4.47 8.72
N ALA A 107 7.49 -3.63 7.69
CA ALA A 107 7.95 -3.95 6.35
C ALA A 107 9.47 -4.20 6.31
N ALA A 108 10.26 -3.44 7.08
CA ALA A 108 11.70 -3.63 7.18
C ALA A 108 12.06 -4.99 7.78
N ARG A 109 11.34 -5.43 8.83
CA ARG A 109 11.50 -6.78 9.40
C ARG A 109 11.14 -7.87 8.39
N ALA A 110 10.06 -7.69 7.64
CA ALA A 110 9.64 -8.65 6.61
C ALA A 110 10.67 -8.75 5.46
N LEU A 111 11.21 -7.62 4.99
CA LEU A 111 12.29 -7.59 4.00
C LEU A 111 13.57 -8.26 4.53
N ALA A 112 13.93 -7.99 5.79
CA ALA A 112 15.09 -8.63 6.42
C ALA A 112 14.92 -10.15 6.54
N ALA A 113 13.68 -10.64 6.74
CA ALA A 113 13.39 -12.07 6.82
C ALA A 113 13.71 -12.83 5.52
N ILE A 114 13.52 -12.19 4.37
CA ILE A 114 13.93 -12.73 3.07
C ILE A 114 15.39 -12.41 2.73
N GLY A 115 16.12 -11.73 3.62
CA GLY A 115 17.50 -11.30 3.37
C GLY A 115 17.64 -10.15 2.38
N PHE A 116 16.57 -9.40 2.13
CA PHE A 116 16.59 -8.25 1.23
C PHE A 116 17.26 -7.05 1.88
N ALA A 117 18.22 -6.46 1.16
CA ALA A 117 18.96 -5.27 1.57
C ALA A 117 19.06 -4.29 0.38
N PRO A 118 18.41 -3.10 0.44
CA PRO A 118 18.31 -2.18 -0.69
C PRO A 118 19.63 -1.69 -1.28
N GLU A 119 20.73 -1.77 -0.52
CA GLU A 119 22.08 -1.42 -0.94
C GLU A 119 22.79 -2.50 -1.75
N ARG A 120 22.26 -3.72 -1.81
CA ARG A 120 22.86 -4.86 -2.51
C ARG A 120 22.30 -4.97 -3.94
N PRO A 121 23.02 -4.54 -4.98
CA PRO A 121 22.49 -4.54 -6.35
C PRO A 121 22.29 -5.93 -6.94
N GLU A 122 22.92 -6.96 -6.39
CA GLU A 122 22.80 -8.36 -6.82
C GLU A 122 21.47 -9.03 -6.44
N LEU A 123 20.63 -8.34 -5.64
CA LEU A 123 19.28 -8.79 -5.30
C LEU A 123 18.32 -8.35 -6.42
N ASP A 124 18.27 -9.16 -7.48
CA ASP A 124 17.38 -8.99 -8.64
C ASP A 124 16.14 -9.90 -8.56
N ASP A 125 15.29 -9.85 -9.58
CA ASP A 125 14.06 -10.67 -9.64
C ASP A 125 14.39 -12.16 -9.60
N ALA A 126 15.49 -12.58 -10.23
CA ALA A 126 15.92 -13.97 -10.19
C ALA A 126 16.37 -14.41 -8.79
N TRP A 127 16.97 -13.51 -8.01
CA TRP A 127 17.25 -13.75 -6.60
C TRP A 127 15.97 -13.86 -5.78
N LEU A 128 14.97 -13.01 -6.03
CA LEU A 128 13.67 -13.09 -5.35
C LEU A 128 13.00 -14.44 -5.62
N ASP A 129 12.92 -14.85 -6.88
CA ASP A 129 12.32 -16.13 -7.28
C ASP A 129 12.98 -17.32 -6.57
N ARG A 130 14.32 -17.35 -6.51
CA ARG A 130 15.05 -18.41 -5.80
C ARG A 130 14.82 -18.35 -4.30
N THR A 131 14.77 -17.15 -3.74
CA THR A 131 14.65 -16.93 -2.30
C THR A 131 13.26 -17.26 -1.80
N LEU A 132 12.21 -16.97 -2.56
CA LEU A 132 10.84 -17.28 -2.19
C LEU A 132 10.46 -18.71 -2.60
N GLY A 133 11.02 -19.23 -3.70
CA GLY A 133 10.75 -20.59 -4.17
C GLY A 133 11.41 -21.71 -3.36
N SER A 134 12.29 -21.40 -2.40
CA SER A 134 12.87 -22.37 -1.48
C SER A 134 12.05 -22.48 -0.18
N GLU A 135 12.05 -23.65 0.43
CA GLU A 135 11.49 -23.82 1.78
C GLU A 135 12.44 -23.19 2.82
N ASP A 136 11.89 -22.33 3.68
CA ASP A 136 12.62 -21.75 4.82
C ASP A 136 11.64 -21.47 5.97
N GLY A 137 11.56 -22.40 6.92
CA GLY A 137 10.65 -22.28 8.05
C GLY A 137 10.93 -21.10 8.98
N GLN A 138 12.17 -20.58 9.02
CA GLN A 138 12.49 -19.43 9.85
C GLN A 138 12.08 -18.12 9.18
N ARG A 139 12.28 -17.99 7.86
CA ARG A 139 11.70 -16.93 7.03
C ARG A 139 10.19 -16.92 7.19
N ASP A 140 9.53 -18.05 6.93
CA ASP A 140 8.07 -18.14 6.90
C ASP A 140 7.45 -17.80 8.27
N ALA A 141 8.00 -18.33 9.36
CA ALA A 141 7.56 -17.97 10.72
C ALA A 141 7.80 -16.49 11.05
N THR A 142 8.80 -15.84 10.45
CA THR A 142 9.04 -14.41 10.62
C THR A 142 8.04 -13.57 9.84
N LEU A 143 7.72 -13.98 8.60
CA LEU A 143 6.70 -13.32 7.78
C LEU A 143 5.32 -13.41 8.44
N GLU A 144 4.93 -14.57 8.98
CA GLU A 144 3.67 -14.74 9.70
C GLU A 144 3.54 -13.81 10.92
N ARG A 145 4.63 -13.58 11.65
CA ARG A 145 4.66 -12.59 12.74
C ARG A 145 4.49 -11.16 12.22
N CYS A 146 5.07 -10.84 11.06
CA CYS A 146 4.91 -9.53 10.43
C CYS A 146 3.49 -9.33 9.90
N ASP A 147 2.86 -10.37 9.35
CA ASP A 147 1.45 -10.36 8.93
C ASP A 147 0.54 -10.09 10.12
N SER A 148 0.75 -10.82 11.21
CA SER A 148 -0.01 -10.62 12.46
C SER A 148 0.16 -9.21 13.02
N ALA A 149 1.38 -8.66 12.99
CA ALA A 149 1.65 -7.30 13.44
C ALA A 149 1.03 -6.24 12.52
N PHE A 150 0.97 -6.49 11.21
CA PHE A 150 0.42 -5.56 10.22
C PHE A 150 -1.02 -5.18 10.54
N TYR A 151 -1.86 -6.15 10.92
CA TYR A 151 -3.25 -5.90 11.32
C TYR A 151 -3.39 -4.94 12.51
N GLY A 152 -2.39 -4.87 13.39
CA GLY A 152 -2.35 -3.92 14.50
C GLY A 152 -2.12 -2.46 14.07
N HIS A 153 -1.65 -2.25 12.83
CA HIS A 153 -1.24 -0.95 12.32
C HIS A 153 -2.01 -0.50 11.06
N CYS A 154 -2.88 -1.34 10.48
CA CYS A 154 -3.65 -1.04 9.26
C CYS A 154 -4.34 0.33 9.32
N SER A 155 -5.08 0.60 10.39
CA SER A 155 -5.80 1.87 10.53
C SER A 155 -4.87 3.09 10.63
N GLN A 156 -3.65 2.94 11.17
CA GLN A 156 -2.67 4.02 11.19
C GLN A 156 -2.10 4.27 9.79
N LEU A 157 -1.85 3.19 9.02
CA LEU A 157 -1.37 3.28 7.65
C LEU A 157 -2.42 3.90 6.73
N GLU A 158 -3.68 3.50 6.83
CA GLU A 158 -4.80 4.08 6.09
C GLU A 158 -4.87 5.60 6.29
N GLN A 159 -4.82 6.05 7.55
CA GLN A 159 -4.86 7.48 7.88
C GLN A 159 -3.62 8.22 7.37
N ALA A 160 -2.44 7.60 7.47
CA ALA A 160 -1.21 8.17 6.94
C ALA A 160 -1.27 8.34 5.41
N VAL A 161 -1.81 7.35 4.69
CA VAL A 161 -2.03 7.44 3.23
C VAL A 161 -3.00 8.57 2.90
N LEU A 162 -4.16 8.65 3.56
CA LEU A 162 -5.14 9.72 3.31
C LEU A 162 -4.53 11.12 3.59
N ALA A 163 -3.77 11.25 4.69
CA ALA A 163 -3.06 12.48 5.02
C ALA A 163 -1.98 12.83 3.98
N TYR A 164 -1.23 11.85 3.50
CA TYR A 164 -0.24 12.01 2.45
C TYR A 164 -0.87 12.50 1.15
N VAL A 165 -1.90 11.80 0.67
CA VAL A 165 -2.60 12.15 -0.57
C VAL A 165 -3.18 13.56 -0.47
N ARG A 166 -3.79 13.93 0.66
CA ARG A 166 -4.28 15.28 0.91
C ARG A 166 -3.18 16.34 0.83
N ARG A 167 -2.02 16.10 1.47
CA ARG A 167 -0.89 17.04 1.47
C ARG A 167 -0.33 17.26 0.06
N HIS A 168 -0.44 16.25 -0.80
CA HIS A 168 0.10 16.24 -2.16
C HIS A 168 -0.99 16.33 -3.24
N LEU A 169 -2.21 16.75 -2.89
CA LEU A 169 -3.39 16.62 -3.76
C LEU A 169 -3.21 17.19 -5.17
N SER A 170 -2.43 18.26 -5.34
CA SER A 170 -2.14 18.83 -6.66
C SER A 170 -1.38 17.89 -7.61
N ALA A 171 -0.76 16.83 -7.08
CA ALA A 171 -0.04 15.80 -7.84
C ALA A 171 -0.89 14.56 -8.14
N PHE A 172 -2.15 14.52 -7.66
CA PHE A 172 -3.10 13.41 -7.84
C PHE A 172 -4.22 13.84 -8.78
N ASP A 173 -4.07 13.49 -10.06
CA ASP A 173 -5.10 13.71 -11.09
C ASP A 173 -5.83 12.41 -11.49
N ALA A 174 -5.47 11.29 -10.85
CA ALA A 174 -6.13 10.01 -11.04
C ALA A 174 -7.63 10.06 -10.68
N PHE A 175 -8.41 9.29 -11.42
CA PHE A 175 -9.84 9.11 -11.23
C PHE A 175 -10.24 7.68 -11.59
N ILE A 176 -11.42 7.27 -11.14
CA ILE A 176 -11.98 5.95 -11.47
C ILE A 176 -12.84 6.14 -12.71
N GLU A 177 -12.49 5.54 -13.84
CA GLU A 177 -13.37 5.53 -15.02
C GLU A 177 -14.63 4.70 -14.76
N ALA A 178 -15.76 5.18 -15.24
CA ALA A 178 -16.98 4.37 -15.32
C ALA A 178 -16.83 3.32 -16.43
N PRO A 179 -17.37 2.11 -16.24
CA PRO A 179 -17.26 1.01 -17.20
C PRO A 179 -17.92 1.29 -18.55
#